data_AF-A0A497LUH7-F1
#
_entry.id   AF-A0A497LUH7-F1
#
_cell.length_a   1.000
_cell.length_b   1.000
_cell.length_c   1.000
_cell.angle_alpha   90.00
_cell.angle_beta   90.00
_cell.angle_gamma   90.00
#
_symmetry.space_group_name_H-M   'P 1'
#
loop_
_entity.id
_entity.type
_entity.pdbx_description
1 polymer ?
#
loop_
_entity_poly.entity_id
_entity_poly.type
_entity_poly.pdbx_seq_one_letter_code
_entity_poly.pdbx_strand_id
1 'polypeptide(L)'
;MLATRKEKFYFQLTLQKRMIVMALKRTYWLVLFISVATLAIVFLPLVRVTRVITYASWFPDGTVKYEREETTEWISLYQFLLEGGQLLQNLNQSKSLDDLKKALNNVHFKLEYTIDSELQCGEKSAIIMKYLKEKGFIVEMARGKISRGDEEIPHAWVLVHLRDGTYVVETSTESGYPSIVGKVQEAAKGTIRYIEEERWSMETVEKKYKEILKKPLDTYLETEK
;
A
#
# COMPACT_ATOMS: atom_id res chain seq x y z
N MET A 1 -11.78 83.08 9.93
CA MET A 1 -11.70 83.07 8.45
C MET A 1 -12.43 81.84 7.93
N LEU A 2 -13.59 82.02 7.30
CA LEU A 2 -14.35 80.94 6.67
C LEU A 2 -13.76 80.66 5.29
N ALA A 3 -13.09 79.51 5.12
CA ALA A 3 -12.68 79.02 3.81
C ALA A 3 -13.89 79.01 2.86
N THR A 4 -13.70 79.54 1.66
CA THR A 4 -14.77 79.72 0.69
C THR A 4 -15.32 78.36 0.25
N ARG A 5 -16.61 78.30 -0.15
CA ARG A 5 -17.28 77.05 -0.57
C ARG A 5 -16.49 76.29 -1.67
N LYS A 6 -15.76 77.03 -2.52
CA LYS A 6 -14.86 76.48 -3.55
C LYS A 6 -13.62 75.80 -2.95
N GLU A 7 -12.96 76.40 -1.96
CA GLU A 7 -11.78 75.83 -1.30
C GLU A 7 -12.12 74.52 -0.57
N LYS A 8 -13.27 74.48 0.13
CA LYS A 8 -13.76 73.24 0.75
C LYS A 8 -14.02 72.14 -0.29
N PHE A 9 -14.58 72.49 -1.44
CA PHE A 9 -14.83 71.54 -2.53
C PHE A 9 -13.53 70.99 -3.14
N TYR A 10 -12.56 71.85 -3.44
CA TYR A 10 -11.25 71.42 -3.95
C TYR A 10 -10.49 70.56 -2.95
N PHE A 11 -10.55 70.88 -1.65
CA PHE A 11 -9.94 70.10 -0.59
C PHE A 11 -10.55 68.69 -0.50
N GLN A 12 -11.89 68.59 -0.53
CA GLN A 12 -12.60 67.31 -0.55
C GLN A 12 -12.25 66.47 -1.79
N LEU A 13 -12.19 67.09 -2.97
CA LEU A 13 -11.81 66.42 -4.22
C LEU A 13 -10.37 65.88 -4.16
N THR A 14 -9.46 66.64 -3.54
CA THR A 14 -8.05 66.25 -3.38
C THR A 14 -7.90 65.09 -2.40
N LEU A 15 -8.68 65.09 -1.31
CA LEU A 15 -8.73 63.97 -0.37
C LEU A 15 -9.30 62.70 -1.02
N GLN A 16 -10.40 62.79 -1.76
CA GLN A 16 -10.97 61.64 -2.47
C GLN A 16 -9.99 61.05 -3.47
N LYS A 17 -9.31 61.88 -4.27
CA LYS A 17 -8.27 61.42 -5.20
C LYS A 17 -7.13 60.69 -4.47
N ARG A 18 -6.65 61.24 -3.35
CA ARG A 18 -5.59 60.60 -2.54
C ARG A 18 -6.06 59.26 -1.97
N MET A 19 -7.29 59.17 -1.46
CA MET A 19 -7.85 57.91 -0.94
C MET A 19 -7.98 56.85 -2.04
N ILE A 20 -8.46 57.22 -3.23
CA ILE A 20 -8.57 56.31 -4.38
C ILE A 20 -7.18 55.78 -4.79
N VAL A 21 -6.18 56.66 -4.88
CA VAL A 21 -4.80 56.27 -5.21
C VAL A 21 -4.20 55.35 -4.15
N MET A 22 -4.44 55.60 -2.86
CA MET A 22 -3.98 54.72 -1.78
C MET A 22 -4.68 53.34 -1.82
N ALA A 23 -5.98 53.32 -2.10
CA ALA A 23 -6.74 52.07 -2.24
C ALA A 23 -6.21 51.24 -3.42
N LEU A 24 -6.02 51.86 -4.60
CA LEU A 24 -5.45 51.23 -5.79
C LEU A 24 -4.03 50.69 -5.56
N LYS A 25 -3.18 51.45 -4.86
CA LYS A 25 -1.84 50.96 -4.49
C LYS A 25 -1.92 49.74 -3.58
N ARG A 26 -2.84 49.72 -2.61
CA ARG A 26 -3.00 48.60 -1.68
C ARG A 26 -3.53 47.35 -2.38
N THR A 27 -4.52 47.46 -3.26
CA THR A 27 -5.00 46.33 -4.07
C THR A 27 -3.94 45.83 -5.02
N TYR A 28 -3.17 46.72 -5.67
CA TYR A 28 -2.05 46.32 -6.53
C TYR A 28 -1.01 45.50 -5.76
N TRP A 29 -0.58 45.97 -4.57
CA TRP A 29 0.35 45.23 -3.72
C TRP A 29 -0.20 43.89 -3.25
N LEU A 30 -1.50 43.83 -2.92
CA LEU A 30 -2.16 42.59 -2.51
C LEU A 30 -2.17 41.55 -3.65
N VAL A 31 -2.56 41.98 -4.85
CA VAL A 31 -2.59 41.12 -6.05
C VAL A 31 -1.17 40.66 -6.39
N LEU A 32 -0.19 41.57 -6.38
CA LEU A 32 1.22 41.23 -6.62
C LEU A 32 1.72 40.20 -5.60
N PHE A 33 1.43 40.39 -4.32
CA PHE A 33 1.84 39.46 -3.26
C PHE A 33 1.19 38.08 -3.43
N ILE A 34 -0.12 38.05 -3.73
CA ILE A 34 -0.82 36.79 -4.03
C ILE A 34 -0.18 36.14 -5.24
N SER A 35 -0.03 36.83 -6.37
CA SER A 35 0.58 36.29 -7.59
C SER A 35 1.99 35.73 -7.36
N VAL A 36 2.84 36.43 -6.60
CA VAL A 36 4.18 35.96 -6.25
C VAL A 36 4.11 34.73 -5.33
N ALA A 37 3.21 34.71 -4.36
CA ALA A 37 2.99 33.55 -3.50
C ALA A 37 2.46 32.34 -4.29
N THR A 38 1.50 32.54 -5.20
CA THR A 38 1.01 31.45 -6.07
C THR A 38 2.10 30.96 -7.00
N LEU A 39 2.90 31.86 -7.58
CA LEU A 39 4.04 31.46 -8.42
C LEU A 39 5.05 30.65 -7.59
N ALA A 40 5.38 31.10 -6.39
CA ALA A 40 6.29 30.39 -5.49
C ALA A 40 5.76 29.00 -5.13
N ILE A 41 4.43 28.84 -4.97
CA ILE A 41 3.78 27.54 -4.72
C ILE A 41 3.83 26.64 -5.97
N VAL A 42 3.57 27.19 -7.16
CA VAL A 42 3.62 26.43 -8.43
C VAL A 42 5.04 26.02 -8.80
N PHE A 43 6.03 26.84 -8.44
CA PHE A 43 7.46 26.56 -8.61
C PHE A 43 8.09 25.90 -7.37
N LEU A 44 7.31 25.41 -6.40
CA LEU A 44 7.86 24.63 -5.30
C LEU A 44 8.60 23.42 -5.87
N PRO A 45 9.81 23.12 -5.36
CA PRO A 45 10.57 21.98 -5.85
C PRO A 45 9.77 20.70 -5.64
N LEU A 46 9.59 19.93 -6.73
CA LEU A 46 9.19 18.54 -6.65
C LEU A 46 10.26 17.81 -5.85
N VAL A 47 9.87 17.28 -4.70
CA VAL A 47 10.78 16.53 -3.84
C VAL A 47 10.71 15.08 -4.27
N ARG A 48 11.88 14.51 -4.58
CA ARG A 48 12.00 13.08 -4.80
C ARG A 48 11.93 12.39 -3.44
N VAL A 49 10.85 11.68 -3.17
CA VAL A 49 10.74 10.83 -1.99
C VAL A 49 10.99 9.40 -2.42
N THR A 50 12.06 8.81 -1.89
CA THR A 50 12.34 7.39 -2.06
C THR A 50 11.94 6.69 -0.77
N ARG A 51 10.82 5.99 -0.80
CA ARG A 51 10.39 5.12 0.28
C ARG A 51 11.17 3.82 0.15
N VAL A 52 11.90 3.48 1.20
CA VAL A 52 12.65 2.23 1.30
C VAL A 52 11.99 1.39 2.38
N ILE A 53 11.23 0.38 1.98
CA ILE A 53 10.75 -0.64 2.93
C ILE A 53 11.76 -1.78 2.88
N THR A 54 12.29 -2.13 4.04
CA THR A 54 13.17 -3.29 4.18
C THR A 54 12.39 -4.39 4.90
N TYR A 55 12.01 -5.42 4.17
CA TYR A 55 11.41 -6.61 4.75
C TYR A 55 12.53 -7.53 5.23
N ALA A 56 12.52 -7.85 6.53
CA ALA A 56 13.42 -8.85 7.09
C ALA A 56 12.69 -10.18 7.13
N SER A 57 13.14 -11.10 6.27
CA SER A 57 12.52 -12.40 6.07
C SER A 57 13.40 -13.46 6.70
N TRP A 58 12.85 -14.10 7.73
CA TRP A 58 13.53 -15.14 8.50
C TRP A 58 13.23 -16.51 7.93
N PHE A 59 14.29 -17.27 7.65
CA PHE A 59 14.22 -18.61 7.09
C PHE A 59 14.42 -19.68 8.18
N PRO A 60 13.88 -20.89 7.98
CA PRO A 60 14.06 -22.02 8.90
C PRO A 60 15.52 -22.39 9.19
N ASP A 61 16.41 -22.16 8.22
CA ASP A 61 17.85 -22.40 8.32
C ASP A 61 18.61 -21.33 9.12
N GLY A 62 17.89 -20.34 9.67
CA GLY A 62 18.44 -19.22 10.41
C GLY A 62 18.95 -18.08 9.53
N THR A 63 18.85 -18.20 8.20
CA THR A 63 19.19 -17.11 7.29
C THR A 63 18.15 -16.00 7.37
N VAL A 64 18.60 -14.77 7.15
CA VAL A 64 17.73 -13.60 7.04
C VAL A 64 17.97 -12.98 5.68
N LYS A 65 16.95 -12.96 4.83
CA LYS A 65 17.00 -12.16 3.61
C LYS A 65 16.34 -10.82 3.85
N TYR A 66 16.99 -9.79 3.34
CA TYR A 66 16.47 -8.44 3.36
C TYR A 66 16.00 -8.11 1.95
N GLU A 67 14.70 -7.96 1.78
CA GLU A 67 14.14 -7.51 0.52
C GLU A 67 13.84 -6.02 0.64
N ARG A 68 14.37 -5.26 -0.32
CA ARG A 68 14.31 -3.81 -0.31
C ARG A 68 13.38 -3.36 -1.43
N GLU A 69 12.18 -2.96 -1.05
CA GLU A 69 11.23 -2.36 -1.97
C GLU A 69 11.46 -0.84 -1.95
N GLU A 70 11.93 -0.31 -3.07
CA GLU A 70 12.14 1.12 -3.26
C GLU A 70 11.05 1.68 -4.17
N THR A 71 10.06 2.36 -3.58
CA THR A 71 9.11 3.15 -4.36
C THR A 71 9.59 4.59 -4.40
N THR A 72 9.77 5.11 -5.62
CA THR A 72 10.13 6.51 -5.84
C THR A 72 8.92 7.25 -6.37
N GLU A 73 8.47 8.23 -5.60
CA GLU A 73 7.38 9.11 -5.98
C GLU A 73 7.88 10.56 -5.97
N TRP A 74 7.47 11.31 -6.99
CA TRP A 74 7.69 12.74 -7.05
C TRP A 74 6.48 13.41 -6.44
N ILE A 75 6.65 13.95 -5.23
CA ILE A 75 5.58 14.64 -4.52
C ILE A 75 5.93 16.12 -4.37
N SER A 76 4.91 16.96 -4.25
CA SER A 76 5.13 18.38 -3.96
C SER A 76 5.71 18.55 -2.55
N LEU A 77 6.54 19.59 -2.33
CA LEU A 77 7.05 19.92 -0.99
C LEU A 77 5.90 20.12 0.03
N TYR A 78 4.74 20.60 -0.42
CA TYR A 78 3.55 20.76 0.41
C TYR A 78 2.98 19.42 0.88
N GLN A 79 2.87 18.43 -0.02
CA GLN A 79 2.51 17.06 0.35
C GLN A 79 3.55 16.47 1.30
N PHE A 80 4.84 16.62 1.03
CA PHE A 80 5.88 16.12 1.93
C PHE A 80 5.77 16.69 3.36
N LEU A 81 5.50 17.99 3.50
CA LEU A 81 5.40 18.65 4.82
C LEU A 81 4.12 18.29 5.59
N LEU A 82 3.01 18.02 4.91
CA LEU A 82 1.74 17.62 5.56
C LEU A 82 1.62 16.09 5.74
N GLU A 83 2.04 15.33 4.75
CA GLU A 83 2.00 13.85 4.72
C GLU A 83 3.21 13.21 5.42
N GLY A 84 4.25 13.98 5.76
CA GLY A 84 5.33 13.51 6.64
C GLY A 84 4.81 12.97 8.00
N GLY A 85 3.66 13.46 8.48
CA GLY A 85 2.93 12.89 9.61
C GLY A 85 2.13 11.60 9.31
N GLN A 86 1.68 11.42 8.06
CA GLN A 86 1.04 10.19 7.56
C GLN A 86 2.04 9.08 7.21
N LEU A 87 3.31 9.42 6.97
CA LEU A 87 4.39 8.45 6.71
C LEU A 87 4.66 7.54 7.92
N LEU A 88 4.51 8.05 9.15
CA LEU A 88 4.50 7.23 10.37
C LEU A 88 3.21 6.39 10.52
N GLN A 89 2.11 6.75 9.87
CA GLN A 89 0.88 5.96 9.91
C GLN A 89 0.95 4.69 9.06
N ASN A 90 1.79 4.62 8.02
CA ASN A 90 1.92 3.41 7.20
C ASN A 90 2.60 2.24 7.93
N LEU A 91 3.55 2.51 8.83
CA LEU A 91 4.05 1.50 9.78
C LEU A 91 2.94 1.04 10.76
N ASN A 92 2.01 1.93 11.09
CA ASN A 92 0.79 1.66 11.86
C ASN A 92 -0.40 1.14 11.02
N GLN A 93 -0.24 0.86 9.71
CA GLN A 93 -1.30 0.32 8.85
C GLN A 93 -1.17 -1.18 8.57
N SER A 94 -0.10 -1.84 9.05
CA SER A 94 -0.03 -3.29 8.98
C SER A 94 -1.29 -3.89 9.61
N LYS A 95 -1.95 -4.79 8.89
CA LYS A 95 -3.19 -5.40 9.38
C LYS A 95 -2.89 -6.33 10.57
N SER A 96 -3.88 -6.53 11.42
CA SER A 96 -3.78 -7.47 12.54
C SER A 96 -4.01 -8.90 12.08
N LEU A 97 -3.68 -9.87 12.94
CA LEU A 97 -4.01 -11.27 12.70
C LEU A 97 -5.53 -11.49 12.60
N ASP A 98 -6.32 -10.73 13.36
CA ASP A 98 -7.79 -10.84 13.32
C ASP A 98 -8.36 -10.36 11.98
N ASP A 99 -7.76 -9.33 11.38
CA ASP A 99 -8.10 -8.90 10.02
C ASP A 99 -7.82 -10.00 9.00
N LEU A 100 -6.69 -10.70 9.13
CA LEU A 100 -6.33 -11.81 8.25
C LEU A 100 -7.31 -12.98 8.41
N LYS A 101 -7.61 -13.38 9.65
CA LYS A 101 -8.61 -14.42 9.93
C LYS A 101 -9.96 -14.08 9.32
N LYS A 102 -10.42 -12.84 9.49
CA LYS A 102 -11.69 -12.39 8.91
C LYS A 102 -11.67 -12.43 7.37
N ALA A 103 -10.56 -12.03 6.76
CA ALA A 103 -10.42 -12.07 5.30
C ALA A 103 -10.44 -13.50 4.74
N LEU A 104 -9.84 -14.46 5.45
CA LEU A 104 -9.74 -15.86 5.04
C LEU A 104 -11.00 -16.68 5.35
N ASN A 105 -11.69 -16.41 6.46
CA ASN A 105 -12.95 -17.08 6.78
C ASN A 105 -14.07 -16.75 5.79
N ASN A 106 -13.99 -15.59 5.12
CA ASN A 106 -14.99 -15.14 4.17
C ASN A 106 -14.66 -15.55 2.72
N VAL A 107 -13.68 -16.43 2.50
CA VAL A 107 -13.30 -16.84 1.15
C VAL A 107 -12.92 -18.32 1.10
N HIS A 108 -13.42 -19.00 0.07
CA HIS A 108 -13.03 -20.37 -0.24
C HIS A 108 -12.99 -20.59 -1.74
N PHE A 109 -12.25 -21.61 -2.17
CA PHE A 109 -12.30 -22.06 -3.55
C PHE A 109 -13.66 -22.71 -3.84
N LYS A 110 -14.23 -22.40 -5.01
CA LYS A 110 -15.40 -23.12 -5.51
C LYS A 110 -15.11 -24.62 -5.56
N LEU A 111 -16.14 -25.45 -5.39
CA LEU A 111 -16.01 -26.90 -5.28
C LEU A 111 -15.17 -27.52 -6.41
N GLU A 112 -15.36 -27.06 -7.65
CA GLU A 112 -14.60 -27.50 -8.85
C GLU A 112 -13.08 -27.26 -8.77
N TYR A 113 -12.63 -26.42 -7.84
CA TYR A 113 -11.21 -26.11 -7.58
C TYR A 113 -10.68 -26.66 -6.26
N THR A 114 -11.45 -27.48 -5.52
CA THR A 114 -11.06 -27.98 -4.19
C THR A 114 -10.30 -29.31 -4.23
N ILE A 115 -10.90 -30.38 -4.78
CA ILE A 115 -10.35 -31.75 -4.83
C ILE A 115 -10.26 -32.19 -6.30
N ASP A 116 -9.15 -32.84 -6.69
CA ASP A 116 -8.85 -33.29 -8.07
C ASP A 116 -8.90 -32.19 -9.14
N SER A 117 -8.81 -30.92 -8.72
CA SER A 117 -8.84 -29.78 -9.62
C SER A 117 -7.59 -29.73 -10.48
N GLU A 118 -7.72 -29.22 -11.71
CA GLU A 118 -6.58 -28.89 -12.57
C GLU A 118 -5.63 -27.86 -11.93
N LEU A 119 -6.13 -27.04 -10.98
CA LEU A 119 -5.32 -26.04 -10.30
C LEU A 119 -4.32 -26.69 -9.34
N GLN A 120 -3.04 -26.43 -9.59
CA GLN A 120 -1.93 -26.84 -8.74
C GLN A 120 -1.77 -25.88 -7.55
N CYS A 121 -1.01 -26.32 -6.53
CA CYS A 121 -0.78 -25.54 -5.30
C CYS A 121 -0.23 -24.14 -5.55
N GLY A 122 0.66 -23.98 -6.54
CA GLY A 122 1.20 -22.67 -6.95
C GLY A 122 0.15 -21.73 -7.53
N GLU A 123 -0.79 -22.26 -8.30
CA GLU A 123 -1.87 -21.49 -8.91
C GLU A 123 -2.91 -21.08 -7.87
N LYS A 124 -3.27 -22.00 -6.96
CA LYS A 124 -4.12 -21.70 -5.80
C LYS A 124 -3.48 -20.63 -4.91
N SER A 125 -2.19 -20.74 -4.65
CA SER A 125 -1.43 -19.74 -3.90
C SER A 125 -1.44 -18.38 -4.60
N ALA A 126 -1.30 -18.35 -5.94
CA ALA A 126 -1.32 -17.11 -6.72
C ALA A 126 -2.67 -16.39 -6.62
N ILE A 127 -3.77 -17.16 -6.71
CA ILE A 127 -5.13 -16.65 -6.61
C ILE A 127 -5.39 -16.05 -5.22
N ILE A 128 -5.02 -16.75 -4.14
CA ILE A 128 -5.18 -16.24 -2.77
C ILE A 128 -4.27 -15.05 -2.48
N MET A 129 -3.04 -15.06 -3.00
CA MET A 129 -2.12 -13.93 -2.89
C MET A 129 -2.73 -12.68 -3.53
N LYS A 130 -3.28 -12.79 -4.74
CA LYS A 130 -3.99 -11.70 -5.41
C LYS A 130 -5.18 -11.20 -4.58
N TYR A 131 -6.02 -12.11 -4.08
CA TYR A 131 -7.15 -11.77 -3.21
C TYR A 131 -6.71 -10.98 -1.97
N LEU A 132 -5.69 -11.45 -1.24
CA LEU A 132 -5.18 -10.78 -0.06
C LEU A 132 -4.54 -9.42 -0.39
N LYS A 133 -3.84 -9.31 -1.53
CA LYS A 133 -3.30 -8.04 -2.01
C LYS A 133 -4.42 -7.03 -2.29
N GLU A 134 -5.51 -7.43 -2.94
CA GLU A 134 -6.69 -6.58 -3.19
C GLU A 134 -7.39 -6.16 -1.90
N LYS A 135 -7.30 -6.98 -0.84
CA LYS A 135 -7.76 -6.62 0.52
C LYS A 135 -6.77 -5.71 1.27
N GLY A 136 -5.65 -5.32 0.67
CA GLY A 136 -4.66 -4.40 1.24
C GLY A 136 -3.67 -5.06 2.19
N PHE A 137 -3.50 -6.39 2.13
CA PHE A 137 -2.41 -7.05 2.84
C PHE A 137 -1.09 -6.91 2.07
N ILE A 138 0.02 -6.89 2.80
CA ILE A 138 1.36 -7.03 2.23
C ILE A 138 1.64 -8.54 2.14
N VAL A 139 1.89 -9.02 0.93
CA VAL A 139 1.98 -10.45 0.64
C VAL A 139 3.13 -10.78 -0.29
N GLU A 140 3.69 -11.98 -0.09
CA GLU A 140 4.66 -12.65 -0.96
C GLU A 140 4.19 -14.09 -1.20
N MET A 141 4.72 -14.74 -2.23
CA MET A 141 4.59 -16.19 -2.38
C MET A 141 5.91 -16.86 -2.06
N ALA A 142 5.86 -17.87 -1.20
CA ALA A 142 6.98 -18.76 -0.97
C ALA A 142 6.81 -20.05 -1.79
N ARG A 143 7.93 -20.54 -2.29
CA ARG A 143 8.05 -21.76 -3.09
C ARG A 143 9.13 -22.62 -2.47
N GLY A 144 8.90 -23.93 -2.42
CA GLY A 144 9.87 -24.87 -1.89
C GLY A 144 9.23 -26.22 -1.68
N LYS A 145 9.38 -26.77 -0.48
CA LYS A 145 8.87 -28.11 -0.15
C LYS A 145 8.18 -28.12 1.20
N ILE A 146 7.15 -28.96 1.32
CA ILE A 146 6.65 -29.39 2.63
C ILE A 146 7.24 -30.76 2.96
N SER A 147 7.73 -30.92 4.18
CA SER A 147 8.23 -32.20 4.69
C SER A 147 7.25 -32.76 5.71
N ARG A 148 6.79 -34.00 5.48
CA ARG A 148 5.91 -34.74 6.39
C ARG A 148 6.54 -36.12 6.64
N GLY A 149 7.21 -36.27 7.78
CA GLY A 149 8.07 -37.44 8.01
C GLY A 149 9.26 -37.42 7.04
N ASP A 150 9.43 -38.51 6.29
CA ASP A 150 10.51 -38.68 5.30
C ASP A 150 10.12 -38.21 3.89
N GLU A 151 8.85 -37.83 3.67
CA GLU A 151 8.39 -37.34 2.37
C GLU A 151 8.63 -35.84 2.24
N GLU A 152 9.18 -35.42 1.11
CA GLU A 152 9.28 -34.03 0.68
C GLU A 152 8.46 -33.80 -0.58
N ILE A 153 7.53 -32.86 -0.51
CA ILE A 153 6.58 -32.57 -1.60
C ILE A 153 6.81 -31.14 -2.07
N PRO A 154 7.10 -30.90 -3.37
CA PRO A 154 7.17 -29.56 -3.92
C PRO A 154 5.87 -28.79 -3.67
N HIS A 155 5.97 -27.59 -3.12
CA HIS A 155 4.82 -26.86 -2.63
C HIS A 155 4.97 -25.34 -2.76
N ALA A 156 3.85 -24.64 -2.64
CA ALA A 156 3.78 -23.19 -2.63
C ALA A 156 2.79 -22.73 -1.57
N TRP A 157 3.06 -21.58 -0.95
CA TRP A 157 2.18 -20.98 0.05
C TRP A 157 2.29 -19.45 0.00
N VAL A 158 1.31 -18.78 0.61
CA VAL A 158 1.29 -17.32 0.69
C VAL A 158 1.90 -16.88 2.02
N LEU A 159 2.78 -15.89 1.97
CA LEU A 159 3.31 -15.20 3.13
C LEU A 159 2.55 -13.89 3.31
N VAL A 160 2.10 -13.60 4.52
CA VAL A 160 1.40 -12.37 4.85
C VAL A 160 2.16 -11.63 5.94
N HIS A 161 2.56 -10.39 5.66
CA HIS A 161 3.30 -9.55 6.59
C HIS A 161 2.33 -8.72 7.43
N LEU A 162 2.26 -9.03 8.71
CA LEU A 162 1.44 -8.35 9.71
C LEU A 162 2.31 -7.57 10.70
N ARG A 163 1.68 -6.82 11.60
CA ARG A 163 2.36 -6.01 12.63
C ARG A 163 3.38 -6.81 13.44
N ASP A 164 3.01 -8.04 13.78
CA ASP A 164 3.67 -8.88 14.77
C ASP A 164 4.46 -10.03 14.14
N GLY A 165 4.60 -10.05 12.81
CA GLY A 165 5.42 -11.00 12.07
C GLY A 165 4.84 -11.42 10.74
N THR A 166 5.52 -12.39 10.12
CA THR A 166 5.10 -12.99 8.85
C THR A 166 4.40 -14.31 9.12
N TYR A 167 3.20 -14.46 8.54
CA TYR A 167 2.36 -15.63 8.68
C TYR A 167 2.32 -16.45 7.39
N VAL A 168 2.27 -17.77 7.53
CA VAL A 168 2.10 -18.73 6.44
C VAL A 168 0.61 -19.00 6.27
N VAL A 169 0.12 -18.81 5.04
CA VAL A 169 -1.23 -19.15 4.62
C VAL A 169 -1.17 -20.30 3.61
N GLU A 170 -1.72 -21.44 4.00
CA GLU A 170 -1.86 -22.64 3.17
C GLU A 170 -3.15 -22.57 2.37
N THR A 171 -3.08 -22.85 1.07
CA THR A 171 -4.21 -22.72 0.15
C THR A 171 -4.71 -24.05 -0.40
N SER A 172 -3.96 -25.13 -0.17
CA SER A 172 -4.25 -26.46 -0.71
C SER A 172 -4.86 -27.37 0.35
N THR A 173 -5.85 -26.87 1.10
CA THR A 173 -6.59 -27.69 2.07
C THR A 173 -7.70 -28.46 1.38
N GLU A 174 -8.03 -29.65 1.88
CA GLU A 174 -9.15 -30.46 1.37
C GLU A 174 -10.49 -29.72 1.46
N SER A 175 -10.62 -28.81 2.43
CA SER A 175 -11.82 -28.02 2.64
C SER A 175 -12.05 -26.92 1.59
N GLY A 176 -11.04 -26.58 0.80
CA GLY A 176 -11.07 -25.42 -0.10
C GLY A 176 -10.89 -24.06 0.58
N TYR A 177 -10.86 -24.01 1.91
CA TYR A 177 -10.58 -22.79 2.65
C TYR A 177 -9.07 -22.59 2.79
N PRO A 178 -8.54 -21.39 2.48
CA PRO A 178 -7.19 -21.05 2.87
C PRO A 178 -7.09 -20.99 4.40
N SER A 179 -6.00 -21.50 4.95
CA SER A 179 -5.81 -21.61 6.40
C SER A 179 -4.50 -20.98 6.85
N ILE A 180 -4.52 -20.36 8.02
CA ILE A 180 -3.31 -19.81 8.64
C ILE A 180 -2.62 -20.96 9.37
N VAL A 181 -1.42 -21.31 8.93
CA VAL A 181 -0.60 -22.36 9.57
C VAL A 181 0.03 -21.84 10.86
N GLY A 182 0.50 -20.59 10.84
CA GLY A 182 1.17 -19.95 11.97
C GLY A 182 2.20 -18.93 11.48
N LYS A 183 3.04 -18.44 12.40
CA LYS A 183 4.21 -17.64 12.02
C LYS A 183 5.22 -18.53 11.28
N VAL A 184 6.01 -17.94 10.39
CA VAL A 184 7.04 -18.69 9.63
C VAL A 184 7.93 -19.55 10.54
N GLN A 185 8.33 -19.01 11.70
CA GLN A 185 9.16 -19.74 12.67
C GLN A 185 8.47 -20.95 13.31
N GLU A 186 7.15 -20.88 13.49
CA GLU A 186 6.33 -21.95 14.04
C GLU A 186 6.07 -23.02 12.98
N ALA A 187 5.73 -22.59 11.76
CA ALA A 187 5.54 -23.47 10.60
C ALA A 187 6.80 -24.26 10.23
N ALA A 188 7.99 -23.70 10.48
CA ALA A 188 9.27 -24.39 10.30
C ALA A 188 9.50 -25.55 11.29
N LYS A 189 8.85 -25.50 12.46
CA LYS A 189 9.04 -26.45 13.58
C LYS A 189 7.84 -27.38 13.78
N GLY A 190 6.80 -27.23 12.96
CA GLY A 190 5.61 -28.05 13.02
C GLY A 190 5.85 -29.49 12.56
N THR A 191 4.83 -30.34 12.75
CA THR A 191 4.81 -31.71 12.25
C THR A 191 4.93 -31.78 10.73
N ILE A 192 4.38 -30.77 10.05
CA ILE A 192 4.62 -30.50 8.63
C ILE A 192 5.57 -29.30 8.60
N ARG A 193 6.77 -29.51 8.03
CA ARG A 193 7.80 -28.47 7.95
C ARG A 193 7.76 -27.79 6.60
N TYR A 194 7.66 -26.47 6.62
CA TYR A 194 7.71 -25.65 5.41
C TYR A 194 9.16 -25.22 5.15
N ILE A 195 9.76 -25.77 4.09
CA ILE A 195 11.15 -25.54 3.69
C ILE A 195 11.13 -24.63 2.48
N GLU A 196 11.41 -23.35 2.72
CA GLU A 196 11.40 -22.32 1.68
C GLU A 196 12.67 -22.35 0.84
N GLU A 197 12.53 -22.34 -0.49
CA GLU A 197 13.64 -22.30 -1.45
C GLU A 197 13.67 -20.95 -2.19
N GLU A 198 12.50 -20.43 -2.57
CA GLU A 198 12.35 -19.16 -3.30
C GLU A 198 11.21 -18.29 -2.73
N ARG A 199 11.35 -16.98 -2.92
CA ARG A 199 10.29 -15.98 -2.69
C ARG A 199 9.99 -15.22 -3.96
N TRP A 200 8.71 -15.08 -4.25
CA TRP A 200 8.21 -14.35 -5.40
C TRP A 200 7.35 -13.18 -4.94
N SER A 201 7.69 -12.00 -5.43
CA SER A 201 6.85 -10.80 -5.34
C SER A 201 5.56 -10.96 -6.16
N MET A 202 4.57 -10.09 -5.91
CA MET A 202 3.32 -10.09 -6.69
C MET A 202 3.59 -9.94 -8.19
N GLU A 203 4.54 -9.08 -8.59
CA GLU A 203 4.92 -8.89 -10.01
C GLU A 203 5.43 -10.19 -10.63
N THR A 204 6.27 -10.93 -9.90
CA THR A 204 6.82 -12.22 -10.35
C THR A 204 5.69 -13.25 -10.52
N VAL A 205 4.77 -13.30 -9.56
CA VAL A 205 3.60 -14.18 -9.57
C VAL A 205 2.66 -13.84 -10.74
N GLU A 206 2.36 -12.56 -10.98
CA GLU A 206 1.53 -12.11 -12.11
C GLU A 206 2.15 -12.46 -13.46
N LYS A 207 3.49 -12.36 -13.58
CA LYS A 207 4.20 -12.76 -14.79
C LYS A 207 4.13 -14.27 -15.02
N LYS A 208 4.33 -15.08 -13.96
CA LYS A 208 4.34 -16.54 -14.04
C LYS A 208 2.95 -17.14 -14.25
N TYR A 209 1.94 -16.63 -13.54
CA TYR A 209 0.57 -17.13 -13.56
C TYR A 209 -0.39 -16.22 -14.33
N LYS A 210 0.13 -15.54 -15.36
CA LYS A 210 -0.58 -14.52 -16.13
C LYS A 210 -1.95 -14.98 -16.64
N GLU A 211 -2.04 -16.18 -17.19
CA GLU A 211 -3.30 -16.68 -17.78
C GLU A 211 -4.38 -16.96 -16.74
N ILE A 212 -3.98 -17.32 -15.52
CA ILE A 212 -4.90 -17.53 -14.40
C ILE A 212 -5.29 -16.19 -13.78
N LEU A 213 -4.31 -15.34 -13.48
CA LEU A 213 -4.55 -14.08 -12.79
C LEU A 213 -5.17 -12.98 -13.66
N LYS A 214 -5.24 -13.17 -14.99
CA LYS A 214 -6.08 -12.37 -15.88
C LYS A 214 -7.57 -12.54 -15.60
N LYS A 215 -8.00 -13.72 -15.14
CA LYS A 215 -9.42 -13.96 -14.87
C LYS A 215 -9.84 -13.25 -13.57
N PRO A 216 -11.10 -12.79 -13.49
CA PRO A 216 -11.67 -12.27 -12.25
C PRO A 216 -11.59 -13.29 -11.10
N LEU A 217 -11.35 -12.83 -9.87
CA LEU A 217 -11.19 -13.73 -8.70
C LEU A 217 -12.43 -14.57 -8.41
N ASP A 218 -13.63 -14.03 -8.66
CA ASP A 218 -14.92 -14.71 -8.54
C ASP A 218 -15.11 -15.84 -9.57
N THR A 219 -14.19 -15.98 -10.54
CA THR A 219 -14.08 -17.20 -11.36
C THR A 219 -13.74 -18.39 -10.46
N TYR A 220 -12.80 -18.21 -9.53
CA TYR A 220 -12.20 -19.27 -8.73
C TYR A 220 -12.72 -19.33 -7.30
N LEU A 221 -13.01 -18.16 -6.72
CA LEU A 221 -13.33 -17.99 -5.32
C LEU A 221 -14.82 -17.70 -5.14
N GLU A 222 -15.38 -18.26 -4.07
CA GLU A 222 -16.63 -17.81 -3.49
C GLU A 222 -16.32 -16.98 -2.25
N THR A 223 -17.04 -15.88 -2.07
CA THR A 223 -16.92 -15.04 -0.88
C THR A 223 -18.23 -15.02 -0.13
N GLU A 224 -18.21 -15.40 1.14
CA GLU A 224 -19.36 -15.25 2.02
C GLU A 224 -19.55 -13.77 2.36
N LYS A 225 -20.79 -13.28 2.18
CA LYS A 225 -21.17 -11.88 2.43
C LYS A 225 -21.44 -11.61 3.90
#